data_AF-A0A671Z179-F1
#
_entry.id   AF-A0A671Z179-F1
#
_cell.length_a   1.000
_cell.length_b   1.000
_cell.length_c   1.000
_cell.angle_alpha   90.00
_cell.angle_beta   90.00
_cell.angle_gamma   90.00
#
_symmetry.space_group_name_H-M   'P 1'
#
loop_
_entity.id
_entity.type
_entity.pdbx_description
1 polymer ?
#
loop_
_entity_poly.entity_id
_entity_poly.type
_entity_poly.pdbx_seq_one_letter_code
_entity_poly.pdbx_strand_id
1 'polypeptide(L)'
;MKNSRPKLFPGDIVEYPRNKFFSHFAIYYGERDGVPYVAHLTCRDSDIKLLLYGRALRSEVKLDPLELLGKKYKVNNMFDEVHPARDFHNVVKQSIDDMMGREVTFDILFHNSEHQATLFRYGIKKSEQIDKIYKHIMPAWKKLFEEKKL
;
A
#
# COMPACT_ATOMS: atom_id res chain seq x y z
N MET A 1 28.05 3.69 -13.23
CA MET A 1 27.12 4.71 -12.70
C MET A 1 26.72 4.27 -11.30
N LYS A 2 27.02 5.05 -10.26
CA LYS A 2 26.67 4.68 -8.88
C LYS A 2 25.15 4.64 -8.77
N ASN A 3 24.59 3.45 -8.54
CA ASN A 3 23.18 3.25 -8.20
C ASN A 3 22.91 3.94 -6.85
N SER A 4 22.66 5.24 -6.85
CA SER A 4 22.19 5.93 -5.64
C SER A 4 20.77 5.45 -5.38
N ARG A 5 20.62 4.50 -4.45
CA ARG A 5 19.32 4.16 -3.89
C ARG A 5 18.64 5.46 -3.42
N PRO A 6 17.31 5.61 -3.61
CA PRO A 6 16.62 6.79 -3.15
C PRO A 6 16.84 6.98 -1.64
N LYS A 7 17.08 8.21 -1.22
CA LYS A 7 17.21 8.54 0.20
C LYS A 7 15.85 8.35 0.86
N LEU A 8 15.79 7.53 1.90
CA LEU A 8 14.57 7.17 2.62
C LEU A 8 14.59 7.78 4.03
N PHE A 9 13.45 8.32 4.44
CA PHE A 9 13.21 8.83 5.78
C PHE A 9 12.05 8.10 6.44
N PRO A 10 12.14 7.79 7.76
CA PRO A 10 11.05 7.10 8.45
C PRO A 10 9.71 7.81 8.25
N GLY A 11 8.68 7.06 7.86
CA GLY A 11 7.36 7.57 7.48
C GLY A 11 7.15 7.80 5.99
N ASP A 12 8.20 7.72 5.16
CA ASP A 12 8.06 7.78 3.69
C ASP A 12 7.20 6.63 3.16
N ILE A 13 6.31 6.95 2.23
CA ILE A 13 5.62 5.94 1.43
C ILE A 13 6.59 5.41 0.39
N VAL A 14 6.77 4.10 0.38
CA VAL A 14 7.58 3.38 -0.59
C VAL A 14 6.66 2.66 -1.56
N GLU A 15 6.77 3.00 -2.84
CA GLU A 15 6.04 2.34 -3.92
C GLU A 15 6.93 1.30 -4.61
N TYR A 16 6.39 0.10 -4.76
CA TYR A 16 6.95 -1.04 -5.48
C TYR A 16 6.11 -1.31 -6.73
N PRO A 17 6.52 -0.81 -7.91
CA PRO A 17 5.79 -1.08 -9.15
C PRO A 17 5.75 -2.58 -9.45
N ARG A 18 4.55 -3.13 -9.67
CA ARG A 18 4.37 -4.55 -10.03
C ARG A 18 3.99 -4.72 -11.50
N ASN A 19 2.98 -3.99 -11.95
CA ASN A 19 2.53 -4.00 -13.34
C ASN A 19 2.03 -2.61 -13.74
N LYS A 20 1.46 -2.49 -14.96
CA LYS A 20 1.00 -1.21 -15.50
C LYS A 20 -0.07 -0.50 -14.65
N PHE A 21 -0.86 -1.26 -13.90
CA PHE A 21 -2.04 -0.75 -13.19
C PHE A 21 -1.86 -0.76 -11.66
N PHE A 22 -1.06 -1.69 -11.14
CA PHE A 22 -0.92 -1.90 -9.71
C PHE A 22 0.53 -1.79 -9.25
N SER A 23 0.68 -1.07 -8.15
CA SER A 23 1.89 -1.03 -7.35
C SER A 23 1.56 -1.59 -5.97
N HIS A 24 2.58 -2.06 -5.27
CA HIS A 24 2.47 -2.38 -3.86
C HIS A 24 3.06 -1.23 -3.03
N PHE A 25 2.44 -0.90 -1.91
CA PHE A 25 2.85 0.24 -1.08
C PHE A 25 3.23 -0.20 0.32
N ALA A 26 4.19 0.51 0.89
CA ALA A 26 4.67 0.31 2.25
C ALA A 26 5.04 1.66 2.88
N ILE A 27 5.23 1.68 4.20
CA ILE A 27 5.82 2.80 4.93
C ILE A 27 7.23 2.43 5.36
N TYR A 28 8.21 3.26 5.04
CA TYR A 28 9.56 3.07 5.54
C TYR A 28 9.58 3.25 7.06
N TYR A 29 9.95 2.19 7.76
CA TYR A 29 9.95 2.16 9.22
C TYR A 29 11.29 2.67 9.80
N GLY A 30 12.36 2.58 9.02
CA GLY A 30 13.72 2.89 9.45
C GLY A 30 14.64 1.67 9.37
N GLU A 31 15.84 1.84 9.89
CA GLU A 31 16.90 0.82 9.85
C GLU A 31 17.02 0.11 11.21
N ARG A 32 17.25 -1.20 11.18
CA ARG A 32 17.58 -2.03 12.35
C ARG A 32 18.79 -2.88 11.99
N ASP A 33 19.86 -2.80 12.78
CA ASP A 33 21.09 -3.58 12.58
C ASP A 33 21.67 -3.48 11.15
N GLY A 34 21.62 -2.31 10.52
CA GLY A 34 22.11 -2.10 9.15
C GLY A 34 21.12 -2.50 8.05
N VAL A 35 19.93 -3.00 8.41
CA VAL A 35 18.91 -3.48 7.47
C VAL A 35 17.72 -2.51 7.44
N PRO A 36 17.36 -1.94 6.28
CA PRO A 36 16.18 -1.10 6.14
C PRO A 36 14.90 -1.94 6.17
N TYR A 37 13.90 -1.50 6.94
CA TYR A 37 12.60 -2.17 7.07
C TYR A 37 11.44 -1.30 6.59
N VAL A 38 10.39 -1.95 6.10
CA VAL A 38 9.14 -1.33 5.70
C VAL A 38 7.94 -2.05 6.31
N ALA A 39 6.95 -1.27 6.72
CA ALA A 39 5.66 -1.78 7.17
C ALA A 39 4.66 -1.79 6.00
N HIS A 40 4.02 -2.93 5.74
CA HIS A 40 3.05 -3.04 4.65
C HIS A 40 1.90 -4.00 4.97
N LEU A 41 0.75 -3.74 4.36
CA LEU A 41 -0.37 -4.68 4.39
C LEU A 41 -0.08 -5.83 3.42
N THR A 42 -0.18 -7.07 3.89
CA THR A 42 0.02 -8.27 3.08
C THR A 42 -1.01 -9.33 3.40
N CYS A 43 -1.29 -10.20 2.42
CA CYS A 43 -2.24 -11.30 2.57
C CYS A 43 -1.48 -12.58 2.93
N ARG A 44 -1.90 -13.30 3.99
CA ARG A 44 -1.31 -14.62 4.31
C ARG A 44 -1.73 -15.71 3.32
N ASP A 45 -2.94 -15.59 2.76
CA ASP A 45 -3.58 -16.60 1.89
C ASP A 45 -3.61 -16.15 0.40
N SER A 46 -2.57 -15.47 -0.09
CA SER A 46 -2.60 -14.68 -1.35
C SER A 46 -3.05 -15.42 -2.61
N ASP A 47 -2.97 -16.74 -2.64
CA ASP A 47 -3.04 -17.46 -3.91
C ASP A 47 -4.47 -17.85 -4.35
N ILE A 48 -5.46 -17.83 -3.45
CA ILE A 48 -6.82 -18.32 -3.78
C ILE A 48 -7.92 -17.26 -3.61
N LYS A 49 -7.87 -16.42 -2.56
CA LYS A 49 -9.01 -15.54 -2.22
C LYS A 49 -9.05 -14.22 -2.98
N LEU A 50 -7.90 -13.65 -3.31
CA LEU A 50 -7.82 -12.38 -4.03
C LEU A 50 -8.39 -12.48 -5.45
N LEU A 51 -8.23 -13.64 -6.09
CA LEU A 51 -8.64 -13.91 -7.47
C LEU A 51 -10.17 -13.96 -7.65
N LEU A 52 -10.93 -14.39 -6.64
CA LEU A 52 -12.37 -14.60 -6.79
C LEU A 52 -13.22 -13.33 -6.54
N TYR A 53 -12.81 -12.49 -5.58
CA TYR A 53 -13.63 -11.34 -5.15
C TYR A 53 -12.84 -10.05 -4.89
N GLY A 54 -11.54 -10.00 -5.21
CA GLY A 54 -10.69 -8.85 -4.88
C GLY A 54 -10.54 -8.61 -3.38
N ARG A 55 -10.86 -9.60 -2.53
CA ARG A 55 -10.80 -9.53 -1.07
C ARG A 55 -9.98 -10.68 -0.48
N ALA A 56 -9.27 -10.40 0.61
CA ALA A 56 -8.64 -11.42 1.43
C ALA A 56 -8.94 -11.16 2.90
N LEU A 57 -9.58 -12.13 3.57
CA LEU A 57 -10.07 -11.96 4.95
C LEU A 57 -8.96 -12.08 6.02
N ARG A 58 -7.83 -12.70 5.66
CA ARG A 58 -6.69 -12.95 6.56
C ARG A 58 -5.45 -12.22 6.05
N SER A 59 -5.52 -10.90 6.12
CA SER A 59 -4.39 -10.02 5.81
C SER A 59 -3.91 -9.35 7.08
N GLU A 60 -2.68 -8.86 7.10
CA GLU A 60 -2.10 -8.20 8.25
C GLU A 60 -1.04 -7.18 7.84
N VAL A 61 -0.72 -6.26 8.74
CA VAL A 61 0.45 -5.40 8.58
C VAL A 61 1.68 -6.17 9.07
N LYS A 62 2.68 -6.31 8.21
CA LYS A 62 3.99 -6.89 8.53
C LYS A 62 5.09 -5.85 8.43
N LEU A 63 6.14 -6.08 9.21
CA LEU A 63 7.40 -5.38 9.10
C LEU A 63 8.43 -6.31 8.46
N ASP A 64 8.80 -6.02 7.21
CA ASP A 64 9.70 -6.85 6.41
C ASP A 64 10.87 -6.01 5.88
N PRO A 65 12.03 -6.64 5.57
CA PRO A 65 13.14 -5.93 4.94
C PRO A 65 12.70 -5.25 3.64
N LEU A 66 13.11 -4.00 3.43
CA LEU A 66 12.80 -3.17 2.26
C LEU A 66 12.97 -3.92 0.94
N GLU A 67 14.07 -4.67 0.81
CA GLU A 67 14.45 -5.41 -0.40
C GLU A 67 13.66 -6.71 -0.58
N LEU A 68 13.01 -7.25 0.46
CA LEU A 68 12.18 -8.46 0.38
C LEU A 68 10.95 -8.21 -0.50
N LEU A 69 10.40 -6.99 -0.46
CA LEU A 69 9.25 -6.61 -1.29
C LEU A 69 9.66 -6.41 -2.75
N GLY A 70 10.90 -6.02 -3.01
CA GLY A 70 11.46 -5.94 -4.36
C GLY A 70 12.61 -4.95 -4.47
N LYS A 71 13.50 -5.20 -5.43
CA LYS A 71 14.69 -4.36 -5.69
C LYS A 71 14.38 -3.02 -6.36
N LYS A 72 13.22 -2.91 -7.01
CA LYS A 72 12.77 -1.70 -7.69
C LYS A 72 11.69 -1.03 -6.85
N TYR A 73 12.04 0.10 -6.26
CA TYR A 73 11.12 0.93 -5.49
C TYR A 73 11.47 2.41 -5.65
N LYS A 74 10.52 3.27 -5.30
CA LYS A 74 10.69 4.73 -5.23
C LYS A 74 9.95 5.27 -4.02
N VAL A 75 10.40 6.42 -3.50
CA VAL A 75 9.60 7.20 -2.55
C VAL A 75 8.44 7.84 -3.30
N ASN A 76 7.22 7.72 -2.76
CA ASN A 76 6.03 8.31 -3.36
C ASN A 76 5.10 8.90 -2.29
N ASN A 77 5.47 10.05 -1.76
CA ASN A 77 4.66 10.80 -0.81
C ASN A 77 3.61 11.66 -1.55
N MET A 78 2.68 11.00 -2.24
CA MET A 78 1.81 11.64 -3.25
C MET A 78 0.89 12.76 -2.75
N PHE A 79 0.68 12.88 -1.43
CA PHE A 79 -0.27 13.83 -0.87
C PHE A 79 0.37 14.88 0.06
N ASP A 80 1.70 14.95 0.14
CA ASP A 80 2.39 15.90 1.03
C ASP A 80 1.99 17.37 0.76
N GLU A 81 1.60 17.71 -0.49
CA GLU A 81 1.16 19.07 -0.86
C GLU A 81 -0.20 19.46 -0.26
N VAL A 82 -1.07 18.48 0.03
CA VAL A 82 -2.46 18.70 0.45
C VAL A 82 -2.76 18.15 1.84
N HIS A 83 -1.96 17.21 2.32
CA HIS A 83 -2.10 16.55 3.61
C HIS A 83 -0.73 16.49 4.30
N PRO A 84 -0.57 17.13 5.47
CA PRO A 84 0.70 17.07 6.19
C PRO A 84 0.99 15.63 6.63
N ALA A 85 2.25 15.22 6.51
CA ALA A 85 2.69 13.95 7.05
C ALA A 85 2.54 13.97 8.59
N ARG A 86 2.00 12.88 9.14
CA ARG A 86 1.91 12.67 10.59
C ARG A 86 3.31 12.40 11.15
N ASP A 87 3.50 12.79 12.39
CA ASP A 87 4.75 12.54 13.10
C ASP A 87 5.05 11.05 13.19
N PHE A 88 6.20 10.63 12.64
CA PHE A 88 6.54 9.22 12.55
C PHE A 88 6.73 8.59 13.94
N HIS A 89 7.49 9.23 14.82
CA HIS A 89 7.93 8.64 16.08
C HIS A 89 6.80 8.52 17.10
N ASN A 90 5.90 9.50 17.14
CA ASN A 90 4.84 9.59 18.13
C ASN A 90 3.52 8.99 17.64
N VAL A 91 3.25 8.98 16.33
CA VAL A 91 1.93 8.57 15.80
C VAL A 91 2.05 7.38 14.87
N VAL A 92 2.85 7.49 13.80
CA VAL A 92 2.86 6.48 12.74
C VAL A 92 3.45 5.16 13.23
N LYS A 93 4.58 5.21 13.92
CA LYS A 93 5.26 4.04 14.46
C LYS A 93 4.37 3.26 15.42
N GLN A 94 3.72 3.96 16.38
CA GLN A 94 2.76 3.35 17.30
C GLN A 94 1.58 2.73 16.55
N SER A 95 1.02 3.43 15.55
CA SER A 95 -0.08 2.89 14.73
C SER A 95 0.33 1.60 14.00
N ILE A 96 1.55 1.54 13.49
CA ILE A 96 2.10 0.34 12.84
C ILE A 96 2.24 -0.78 13.86
N ASP A 97 2.90 -0.49 14.99
CA ASP A 97 3.19 -1.47 16.05
C ASP A 97 1.89 -2.06 16.61
N ASP A 98 0.84 -1.24 16.80
CA ASP A 98 -0.48 -1.69 17.24
C ASP A 98 -1.19 -2.58 16.21
N MET A 99 -1.01 -2.31 14.92
CA MET A 99 -1.65 -3.08 13.84
C MET A 99 -0.91 -4.38 13.52
N MET A 100 0.37 -4.51 13.85
CA MET A 100 1.14 -5.73 13.59
C MET A 100 0.52 -6.94 14.29
N GLY A 101 0.39 -8.05 13.55
CA GLY A 101 -0.18 -9.30 14.05
C GLY A 101 -1.71 -9.31 14.18
N ARG A 102 -2.41 -8.19 13.91
CA ARG A 102 -3.87 -8.14 13.84
C ARG A 102 -4.34 -8.56 12.45
N GLU A 103 -5.34 -9.44 12.40
CA GLU A 103 -6.01 -9.77 11.14
C GLU A 103 -6.92 -8.61 10.71
N VAL A 104 -6.76 -8.21 9.46
CA VAL A 104 -7.59 -7.22 8.77
C VAL A 104 -8.03 -7.77 7.42
N THR A 105 -9.15 -7.27 6.90
CA THR A 105 -9.60 -7.62 5.55
C THR A 105 -8.90 -6.72 4.53
N PHE A 106 -8.14 -7.33 3.63
CA PHE A 106 -7.72 -6.66 2.40
C PHE A 106 -8.89 -6.59 1.44
N ASP A 107 -9.09 -5.43 0.84
CA ASP A 107 -10.05 -5.19 -0.23
C ASP A 107 -9.37 -4.32 -1.29
N ILE A 108 -9.32 -4.80 -2.54
CA ILE A 108 -8.65 -4.10 -3.62
C ILE A 108 -9.17 -2.67 -3.81
N LEU A 109 -10.47 -2.44 -3.61
CA LEU A 109 -11.16 -1.17 -3.82
C LEU A 109 -11.14 -0.29 -2.57
N PHE A 110 -11.25 -0.87 -1.38
CA PHE A 110 -11.51 -0.11 -0.15
C PHE A 110 -10.43 -0.23 0.94
N HIS A 111 -9.55 -1.23 0.88
CA HIS A 111 -8.52 -1.47 1.90
C HIS A 111 -7.35 -2.27 1.31
N ASN A 112 -6.63 -1.66 0.37
CA ASN A 112 -5.42 -2.23 -0.21
C ASN A 112 -4.15 -1.67 0.48
N SER A 113 -2.96 -1.99 -0.05
CA SER A 113 -1.70 -1.52 0.53
C SER A 113 -1.48 -0.01 0.45
N GLU A 114 -1.96 0.65 -0.62
CA GLU A 114 -1.90 2.12 -0.74
C GLU A 114 -2.80 2.81 0.29
N HIS A 115 -4.03 2.31 0.47
CA HIS A 115 -4.93 2.79 1.51
C HIS A 115 -4.32 2.69 2.91
N GLN A 116 -3.62 1.59 3.19
CA GLN A 116 -2.96 1.40 4.48
C GLN A 116 -1.78 2.36 4.65
N ALA A 117 -0.96 2.55 3.61
CA ALA A 117 0.17 3.47 3.65
C ALA A 117 -0.29 4.93 3.82
N THR A 118 -1.33 5.36 3.11
CA THR A 118 -1.89 6.71 3.25
C THR A 118 -2.55 6.92 4.61
N LEU A 119 -3.19 5.89 5.17
CA LEU A 119 -3.74 5.95 6.53
C LEU A 119 -2.63 6.16 7.57
N PHE A 120 -1.50 5.49 7.40
CA PHE A 120 -0.34 5.67 8.27
C PHE A 120 0.32 7.03 8.11
N ARG A 121 0.62 7.48 6.88
CA ARG A 121 1.33 8.74 6.66
C ARG A 121 0.47 9.96 6.92
N TYR A 122 -0.80 9.95 6.49
CA TYR A 122 -1.65 11.16 6.45
C TYR A 122 -2.88 11.07 7.36
N GLY A 123 -3.19 9.89 7.93
CA GLY A 123 -4.41 9.69 8.71
C GLY A 123 -5.68 9.59 7.85
N ILE A 124 -5.55 9.44 6.53
CA ILE A 124 -6.67 9.30 5.60
C ILE A 124 -6.54 8.01 4.78
N LYS A 125 -7.66 7.42 4.41
CA LYS A 125 -7.68 6.17 3.65
C LYS A 125 -7.98 6.45 2.18
N LYS A 126 -6.95 6.73 1.36
CA LYS A 126 -7.08 7.02 -0.08
C LYS A 126 -6.11 6.18 -0.93
N SER A 127 -6.45 5.98 -2.20
CA SER A 127 -5.66 5.19 -3.13
C SER A 127 -5.77 5.75 -4.56
N GLU A 128 -4.71 6.39 -5.05
CA GLU A 128 -4.71 6.92 -6.42
C GLU A 128 -4.77 5.81 -7.48
N GLN A 129 -4.20 4.64 -7.19
CA GLN A 129 -4.23 3.53 -8.15
C GLN A 129 -5.67 3.11 -8.44
N ILE A 130 -6.52 3.10 -7.40
CA ILE A 130 -7.92 2.71 -7.52
C ILE A 130 -8.72 3.81 -8.20
N ASP A 131 -8.49 5.07 -7.87
CA ASP A 131 -9.10 6.20 -8.61
C ASP A 131 -8.77 6.17 -10.11
N LYS A 132 -7.54 5.77 -10.46
CA LYS A 132 -7.11 5.61 -11.87
C LYS A 132 -7.77 4.40 -12.52
N ILE A 133 -7.80 3.25 -11.84
CA ILE A 133 -8.40 2.02 -12.38
C ILE A 133 -9.91 2.17 -12.54
N TYR A 134 -10.61 2.76 -11.57
CA TYR A 134 -12.05 3.02 -11.65
C TYR A 134 -12.41 3.76 -12.93
N LYS A 135 -11.66 4.80 -13.30
CA LYS A 135 -11.88 5.53 -14.57
C LYS A 135 -11.77 4.63 -15.82
N HIS A 136 -10.96 3.58 -15.77
CA HIS A 136 -10.81 2.63 -16.87
C HIS A 136 -11.87 1.52 -16.88
N ILE A 137 -12.29 1.01 -15.71
CA ILE A 137 -13.27 -0.09 -15.61
C ILE A 137 -14.73 0.39 -15.64
N MET A 138 -15.01 1.61 -15.16
CA MET A 138 -16.37 2.15 -15.10
C MET A 138 -17.09 2.20 -16.45
N PRO A 139 -16.44 2.59 -17.58
CA PRO A 139 -17.09 2.54 -18.88
C PRO A 139 -17.53 1.14 -19.29
N ALA A 140 -16.71 0.11 -19.01
CA ALA A 140 -17.02 -1.28 -19.33
C ALA A 140 -18.17 -1.82 -18.46
N TRP A 141 -18.17 -1.50 -17.16
CA TRP A 141 -19.23 -1.90 -16.24
C TRP A 141 -20.54 -1.20 -16.55
N LYS A 142 -20.50 0.12 -16.80
CA LYS A 142 -21.68 0.91 -17.19
C LYS A 142 -22.35 0.32 -18.42
N LYS A 143 -21.58 -0.06 -19.44
CA LYS A 143 -22.07 -0.74 -20.63
C LYS A 143 -22.77 -2.08 -20.30
N LEU A 144 -22.19 -2.90 -19.43
CA LEU A 144 -22.79 -4.18 -19.03
C LEU A 144 -24.10 -4.01 -18.24
N PHE A 145 -24.19 -2.99 -17.37
CA PHE A 145 -25.41 -2.63 -16.65
C PHE A 145 -26.50 -2.10 -17.59
N GLU A 146 -26.13 -1.23 -18.53
CA GLU A 146 -27.06 -0.70 -19.55
C GLU A 146 -27.58 -1.82 -20.47
N GLU A 147 -26.72 -2.79 -20.80
CA GLU A 147 -27.08 -3.97 -21.61
C GLU A 147 -27.81 -5.07 -20.82
N LYS A 148 -28.02 -4.92 -19.50
CA LYS A 148 -28.59 -5.94 -18.59
C LYS A 148 -27.94 -7.33 -18.72
N LYS A 149 -26.62 -7.37 -18.90
CA LYS A 149 -25.84 -8.61 -19.06
C LYS A 149 -25.14 -9.10 -17.77
N LEU A 150 -25.55 -8.55 -16.62
CA LEU A 150 -25.09 -8.89 -15.29
C LEU A 150 -26.26 -9.38 -14.44
#